data_AF-A0A5Q5CPH4-F1
#
_entry.id   AF-A0A5Q5CPH4-F1
#
_cell.length_a   1.000
_cell.length_b   1.000
_cell.length_c   1.000
_cell.angle_alpha   90.00
_cell.angle_beta   90.00
_cell.angle_gamma   90.00
#
_symmetry.space_group_name_H-M   'P 1'
#
loop_
_entity.id
_entity.type
_entity.pdbx_description
1 polymer ?
#
loop_
_entity_poly.entity_id
_entity_poly.type
_entity_poly.pdbx_seq_one_letter_code
_entity_poly.pdbx_strand_id
1 'polypeptide(L)'
;MRTLAFGALAAARETDDRSAASAARAAQMAVAVAYTHLDLNGVAAARQTKHLLAPAVHAAQAREFSTSEPDAADTELIWAAEHSNADVRRAVRAMPVPDTGRSRLGQLYRTLDAALRRRSGRRVSVDTLGAWVIKCNPARTAIEPMVAAGETKPHWCVADNYRSRLITPGQRVLFWVSAHALRGFWGAGRITGELLVDDGTLQVPVHIPLFAEPVTAAGVSSVPQLRSLEVLRSPQQSNPSWVSVAELALIEPMLPLRW
;
A
#
# COMPACT_ATOMS: atom_id res chain seq x y z
N MET A 1 -24.17 6.53 23.08
CA MET A 1 -23.03 5.64 22.73
C MET A 1 -22.45 4.89 23.92
N ARG A 2 -21.94 5.55 24.96
CA ARG A 2 -21.34 4.87 26.13
C ARG A 2 -22.30 3.88 26.81
N THR A 3 -23.53 4.30 27.11
CA THR A 3 -24.57 3.43 27.71
C THR A 3 -24.81 2.16 26.90
N LEU A 4 -24.89 2.27 25.56
CA LEU A 4 -25.09 1.13 24.66
C LEU A 4 -23.90 0.17 24.67
N ALA A 5 -22.66 0.68 24.68
CA ALA A 5 -21.46 -0.16 24.72
C ALA A 5 -21.35 -0.96 26.03
N PHE A 6 -21.75 -0.36 27.16
CA PHE A 6 -21.83 -1.09 28.43
C PHE A 6 -23.02 -2.06 28.48
N GLY A 7 -24.15 -1.72 27.87
CA GLY A 7 -25.28 -2.64 27.68
C GLY A 7 -24.89 -3.87 26.85
N ALA A 8 -24.15 -3.69 25.75
CA ALA A 8 -23.65 -4.78 24.93
C ALA A 8 -22.71 -5.71 25.72
N LEU A 9 -21.86 -5.15 26.59
CA LEU A 9 -21.01 -5.96 27.48
C LEU A 9 -21.80 -6.73 28.53
N ALA A 10 -22.87 -6.16 29.07
CA ALA A 10 -23.74 -6.86 30.00
C ALA A 10 -24.41 -8.05 29.30
N ALA A 11 -25.03 -7.80 28.15
CA ALA A 11 -25.67 -8.84 27.33
C ALA A 11 -24.69 -9.93 26.90
N ALA A 12 -23.46 -9.57 26.50
CA ALA A 12 -22.45 -10.55 26.10
C ALA A 12 -21.97 -11.46 27.24
N ARG A 13 -22.21 -11.10 28.51
CA ARG A 13 -21.92 -11.96 29.66
C ARG A 13 -23.02 -12.99 29.94
N GLU A 14 -24.19 -12.81 29.34
CA GLU A 14 -25.33 -13.72 29.46
C GLU A 14 -25.27 -14.86 28.42
N THR A 15 -24.20 -14.91 27.62
CA THR A 15 -23.96 -15.92 26.58
C THR A 15 -22.50 -16.38 26.58
N ASP A 16 -22.26 -17.62 26.14
CA ASP A 16 -20.92 -18.17 25.90
C ASP A 16 -20.41 -17.90 24.47
N ASP A 17 -21.12 -17.09 23.68
CA ASP A 17 -20.75 -16.73 22.31
C ASP A 17 -19.50 -15.81 22.29
N ARG A 18 -18.39 -16.39 21.82
CA ARG A 18 -17.10 -15.71 21.68
C ARG A 18 -17.14 -14.55 20.69
N SER A 19 -17.93 -14.66 19.62
CA SER A 19 -18.10 -13.59 18.65
C SER A 19 -18.83 -12.42 19.29
N ALA A 20 -19.93 -12.69 20.02
CA ALA A 20 -20.67 -11.66 20.76
C ALA A 20 -19.79 -10.95 21.81
N ALA A 21 -19.00 -11.72 22.57
CA ALA A 21 -18.06 -11.17 23.55
C ALA A 21 -17.00 -10.25 22.90
N SER A 22 -16.41 -10.67 21.78
CA SER A 22 -15.45 -9.84 21.03
C SER A 22 -16.11 -8.60 20.42
N ALA A 23 -17.32 -8.70 19.88
CA ALA A 23 -18.06 -7.57 19.32
C ALA A 23 -18.41 -6.53 20.39
N ALA A 24 -18.90 -6.97 21.55
CA ALA A 24 -19.17 -6.09 22.69
C ALA A 24 -17.90 -5.40 23.19
N ARG A 25 -16.77 -6.12 23.22
CA ARG A 25 -15.47 -5.54 23.57
C ARG A 25 -15.00 -4.51 22.55
N ALA A 26 -15.19 -4.75 21.25
CA ALA A 26 -14.90 -3.79 20.19
C ALA A 26 -15.68 -2.49 20.40
N ALA A 27 -16.99 -2.58 20.64
CA ALA A 27 -17.85 -1.43 20.92
C ALA A 27 -17.42 -0.66 22.18
N GLN A 28 -17.06 -1.36 23.25
CA GLN A 28 -16.53 -0.72 24.47
C GLN A 28 -15.25 0.06 24.17
N MET A 29 -14.29 -0.57 23.49
CA MET A 29 -13.00 0.06 23.19
C MET A 29 -13.16 1.24 22.24
N ALA A 30 -14.10 1.18 21.29
CA ALA A 30 -14.39 2.28 20.38
C ALA A 30 -14.83 3.55 21.13
N VAL A 31 -15.60 3.41 22.21
CA VAL A 31 -15.98 4.54 23.07
C VAL A 31 -14.83 4.96 23.99
N ALA A 32 -14.02 4.00 24.46
CA ALA A 32 -12.90 4.28 25.35
C ALA A 32 -11.73 5.01 24.67
N VAL A 33 -11.59 4.89 23.35
CA VAL A 33 -10.43 5.44 22.60
C VAL A 33 -10.29 6.96 22.76
N ALA A 34 -11.40 7.67 22.95
CA ALA A 34 -11.42 9.12 23.18
C ALA A 34 -10.71 9.56 24.46
N TYR A 35 -10.45 8.63 25.39
CA TYR A 35 -9.75 8.86 26.65
C TYR A 35 -8.30 8.33 26.62
N THR A 36 -7.76 8.02 25.44
CA THR A 36 -6.38 7.53 25.29
C THR A 36 -5.40 8.66 25.55
N HIS A 37 -4.52 8.47 26.53
CA HIS A 37 -3.45 9.41 26.83
C HIS A 37 -2.28 9.23 25.85
N LEU A 38 -1.95 10.29 25.10
CA LEU A 38 -0.88 10.28 24.08
C LEU A 38 0.43 10.89 24.59
N ASP A 39 0.41 11.47 25.79
CA ASP A 39 1.50 12.20 26.44
C ASP A 39 2.32 11.33 27.41
N LEU A 40 1.96 10.05 27.55
CA LEU A 40 2.65 9.13 28.44
C LEU A 40 3.94 8.59 27.83
N ASN A 41 4.87 8.17 28.69
CA ASN A 41 6.13 7.51 28.31
C ASN A 41 6.21 6.07 28.87
N GLY A 42 7.14 5.26 28.34
CA GLY A 42 7.45 3.92 28.86
C GLY A 42 6.30 2.90 28.74
N VAL A 43 6.16 2.02 29.74
CA VAL A 43 5.17 0.91 29.73
C VAL A 43 3.73 1.41 29.72
N ALA A 44 3.45 2.54 30.38
CA ALA A 44 2.13 3.14 30.39
C ALA A 44 1.71 3.56 28.97
N ALA A 45 2.62 4.16 28.20
CA ALA A 45 2.41 4.52 26.81
C ALA A 45 2.17 3.31 25.91
N ALA A 46 2.90 2.20 26.11
CA ALA A 46 2.69 0.96 25.35
C ALA A 46 1.31 0.35 25.58
N ARG A 47 0.75 0.50 26.79
CA ARG A 47 -0.64 0.10 27.08
C ARG A 47 -1.65 0.98 26.34
N GLN A 48 -1.39 2.29 26.24
CA GLN A 48 -2.23 3.21 25.48
C GLN A 48 -2.25 2.90 23.98
N THR A 49 -1.13 2.44 23.40
CA THR A 49 -1.13 1.95 22.01
C THR A 49 -2.12 0.80 21.82
N LYS A 50 -2.23 -0.13 22.78
CA LYS A 50 -3.24 -1.19 22.71
C LYS A 50 -4.66 -0.62 22.73
N HIS A 51 -4.95 0.37 23.56
CA HIS A 51 -6.28 1.00 23.61
C HIS A 51 -6.67 1.65 22.27
N LEU A 52 -5.70 2.25 21.58
CA LEU A 52 -5.91 2.83 20.25
C LEU A 52 -6.27 1.75 19.19
N LEU A 53 -5.64 0.59 19.26
CA LEU A 53 -5.82 -0.51 18.29
C LEU A 53 -6.98 -1.45 18.64
N ALA A 54 -7.37 -1.51 19.91
CA ALA A 54 -8.32 -2.47 20.45
C ALA A 54 -9.69 -2.52 19.75
N PRO A 55 -10.30 -1.40 19.31
CA PRO A 55 -11.59 -1.45 18.63
C PRO A 55 -11.54 -2.34 17.37
N ALA A 56 -10.59 -2.07 16.46
CA ALA A 56 -10.45 -2.81 15.22
C ALA A 56 -9.97 -4.25 15.45
N VAL A 57 -9.07 -4.47 16.42
CA VAL A 57 -8.59 -5.81 16.76
C VAL A 57 -9.71 -6.71 17.30
N HIS A 58 -10.57 -6.19 18.18
CA HIS A 58 -11.68 -6.98 18.70
C HIS A 58 -12.80 -7.15 17.67
N ALA A 59 -12.98 -6.21 16.74
CA ALA A 59 -13.88 -6.39 15.59
C ALA A 59 -13.40 -7.53 14.68
N ALA A 60 -12.11 -7.54 14.32
CA ALA A 60 -11.50 -8.63 13.55
C ALA A 60 -11.64 -9.99 14.24
N GLN A 61 -11.44 -10.02 15.56
CA GLN A 61 -11.63 -11.23 16.36
C GLN A 61 -13.10 -11.70 16.38
N ALA A 62 -14.06 -10.77 16.47
CA ALA A 62 -15.48 -11.12 16.38
C ALA A 62 -15.83 -11.74 15.02
N ARG A 63 -15.28 -11.18 13.94
CA ARG A 63 -15.41 -11.72 12.59
C ARG A 63 -14.83 -13.14 12.50
N GLU A 64 -13.61 -13.34 12.97
CA GLU A 64 -12.96 -14.67 13.03
C GLU A 64 -13.80 -15.71 13.77
N PHE A 65 -14.49 -15.36 14.86
CA PHE A 65 -15.37 -16.31 15.55
C PHE A 65 -16.73 -16.51 14.88
N SER A 66 -17.17 -15.59 14.03
CA SER A 66 -18.47 -15.67 13.34
C SER A 66 -18.47 -16.50 12.07
N THR A 67 -17.29 -16.87 11.54
CA THR A 67 -17.14 -17.59 10.28
C THR A 67 -16.05 -18.67 10.37
N SER A 68 -16.10 -19.64 9.47
CA SER A 68 -15.04 -20.65 9.29
C SER A 68 -13.95 -20.22 8.30
N GLU A 69 -14.04 -19.02 7.73
CA GLU A 69 -13.02 -18.48 6.83
C GLU A 69 -11.71 -18.21 7.58
N PRO A 70 -10.58 -18.82 7.16
CA PRO A 70 -9.31 -18.74 7.89
C PRO A 70 -8.73 -17.31 7.94
N ASP A 71 -9.06 -16.48 6.94
CA ASP A 71 -8.48 -15.14 6.76
C ASP A 71 -9.44 -14.00 7.16
N ALA A 72 -10.56 -14.31 7.83
CA ALA A 72 -11.60 -13.33 8.15
C ALA A 72 -11.08 -12.17 9.02
N ALA A 73 -10.29 -12.47 10.05
CA ALA A 73 -9.67 -11.44 10.88
C ALA A 73 -8.66 -10.59 10.08
N ASP A 74 -7.83 -11.24 9.26
CA ASP A 74 -6.80 -10.54 8.50
C ASP A 74 -7.41 -9.61 7.44
N THR A 75 -8.52 -10.04 6.81
CA THR A 75 -9.32 -9.21 5.90
C THR A 75 -9.88 -7.96 6.60
N GLU A 76 -10.43 -8.13 7.80
CA GLU A 76 -10.95 -7.01 8.60
C GLU A 76 -9.84 -6.03 9.02
N LEU A 77 -8.66 -6.53 9.40
CA LEU A 77 -7.51 -5.69 9.75
C LEU A 77 -6.94 -4.94 8.55
N ILE A 78 -6.92 -5.57 7.37
CA ILE A 78 -6.55 -4.90 6.12
C ILE A 78 -7.53 -3.77 5.84
N TRP A 79 -8.83 -4.04 5.88
CA TRP A 79 -9.86 -3.03 5.70
C TRP A 79 -9.70 -1.87 6.70
N ALA A 80 -9.53 -2.16 8.00
CA ALA A 80 -9.37 -1.14 9.03
C ALA A 80 -8.11 -0.28 8.81
N ALA A 81 -7.00 -0.91 8.41
CA ALA A 81 -5.79 -0.18 8.06
C ALA A 81 -6.02 0.71 6.83
N GLU A 82 -6.65 0.19 5.76
CA GLU A 82 -6.94 0.95 4.55
C GLU A 82 -7.82 2.19 4.81
N HIS A 83 -8.80 2.08 5.70
CA HIS A 83 -9.71 3.16 6.06
C HIS A 83 -9.15 4.10 7.14
N SER A 84 -7.98 3.80 7.69
CA SER A 84 -7.31 4.68 8.67
C SER A 84 -6.63 5.85 7.96
N ASN A 85 -7.11 7.06 8.28
CA ASN A 85 -6.59 8.32 7.73
C ASN A 85 -5.17 8.65 8.23
N ALA A 86 -4.61 9.75 7.70
CA ALA A 86 -3.25 10.20 8.03
C ALA A 86 -3.07 10.51 9.53
N ASP A 87 -4.10 11.02 10.20
CA ASP A 87 -4.07 11.38 11.62
C ASP A 87 -4.00 10.16 12.53
N VAL A 88 -4.83 9.14 12.27
CA VAL A 88 -4.78 7.86 12.99
C VAL A 88 -3.39 7.24 12.86
N ARG A 89 -2.85 7.21 11.64
CA ARG A 89 -1.51 6.65 11.38
C ARG A 89 -0.42 7.48 12.03
N ARG A 90 -0.55 8.81 12.10
CA ARG A 90 0.37 9.71 12.80
C ARG A 90 0.35 9.44 14.31
N ALA A 91 -0.85 9.30 14.90
CA ALA A 91 -0.99 8.98 16.32
C ALA A 91 -0.35 7.63 16.66
N VAL A 92 -0.66 6.56 15.92
CA VAL A 92 -0.05 5.23 16.15
C VAL A 92 1.47 5.29 16.02
N ARG A 93 2.01 6.01 15.01
CA ARG A 93 3.45 6.14 14.80
C ARG A 93 4.17 6.90 15.92
N ALA A 94 3.50 7.87 16.55
CA ALA A 94 4.05 8.63 17.68
C ALA A 94 4.10 7.79 18.97
N MET A 95 3.25 6.77 19.08
CA MET A 95 3.16 5.90 20.25
C MET A 95 4.16 4.73 20.19
N PRO A 96 4.64 4.21 21.33
CA PRO A 96 5.55 3.06 21.35
C PRO A 96 4.87 1.78 20.86
N VAL A 97 5.67 0.83 20.36
CA VAL A 97 5.19 -0.49 19.92
C VAL A 97 4.70 -1.28 21.14
N PRO A 98 3.47 -1.83 21.13
CA PRO A 98 2.94 -2.54 22.28
C PRO A 98 3.52 -3.96 22.38
N ASP A 99 3.96 -4.37 23.58
CA ASP A 99 4.21 -5.79 23.86
C ASP A 99 2.87 -6.53 23.97
N THR A 100 2.62 -7.47 23.08
CA THR A 100 1.32 -8.11 22.86
C THR A 100 1.32 -9.61 23.18
N GLY A 101 2.43 -10.17 23.66
CA GLY A 101 2.56 -11.60 23.96
C GLY A 101 2.40 -12.50 22.72
N ARG A 102 2.28 -13.82 22.90
CA ARG A 102 2.28 -14.80 21.79
C ARG A 102 0.89 -15.34 21.39
N SER A 103 -0.18 -14.84 22.00
CA SER A 103 -1.55 -15.31 21.71
C SER A 103 -2.03 -14.89 20.31
N ARG A 104 -3.10 -15.53 19.80
CA ARG A 104 -3.77 -15.12 18.55
C ARG A 104 -4.21 -13.65 18.60
N LEU A 105 -4.81 -13.23 19.72
CA LEU A 105 -5.15 -11.82 19.94
C LEU A 105 -3.91 -10.92 19.86
N GLY A 106 -2.79 -11.34 20.45
CA GLY A 106 -1.53 -10.61 20.36
C GLY A 106 -1.00 -10.50 18.93
N GLN A 107 -1.18 -11.54 18.11
CA GLN A 107 -0.85 -11.51 16.69
C GLN A 107 -1.69 -10.46 15.95
N LEU A 108 -3.00 -10.39 16.18
CA LEU A 108 -3.88 -9.39 15.56
C LEU A 108 -3.42 -7.95 15.89
N TYR A 109 -3.05 -7.68 17.15
CA TYR A 109 -2.47 -6.39 17.52
C TYR A 109 -1.18 -6.07 16.76
N ARG A 110 -0.25 -7.03 16.64
CA ARG A 110 0.99 -6.83 15.87
C ARG A 110 0.72 -6.57 14.39
N THR A 111 -0.21 -7.32 13.80
CA THR A 111 -0.59 -7.17 12.39
C THR A 111 -1.12 -5.76 12.13
N LEU A 112 -2.07 -5.29 12.94
CA LEU A 112 -2.65 -3.95 12.77
C LEU A 112 -1.64 -2.83 13.07
N ASP A 113 -0.88 -2.93 14.16
CA ASP A 113 0.16 -1.94 14.51
C ASP A 113 1.17 -1.80 13.36
N ALA A 114 1.66 -2.92 12.83
CA ALA A 114 2.56 -2.92 11.68
C ALA A 114 1.91 -2.30 10.43
N ALA A 115 0.65 -2.61 10.14
CA ALA A 115 -0.08 -2.06 8.99
C ALA A 115 -0.30 -0.53 9.09
N LEU A 116 -0.53 -0.01 10.29
CA LEU A 116 -0.72 1.42 10.53
C LEU A 116 0.61 2.20 10.56
N ARG A 117 1.67 1.58 11.08
CA ARG A 117 3.03 2.13 11.10
C ARG A 117 3.71 2.09 9.75
N ARG A 118 3.42 1.08 8.91
CA ARG A 118 3.82 1.08 7.51
C ARG A 118 3.39 2.42 6.93
N ARG A 119 4.35 3.15 6.36
CA ARG A 119 4.01 4.28 5.49
C ARG A 119 3.10 3.68 4.43
N SER A 120 1.81 4.08 4.43
CA SER A 120 0.82 3.48 3.54
C SER A 120 1.46 3.34 2.17
N GLY A 121 1.59 2.11 1.68
CA GLY A 121 1.74 1.94 0.26
C GLY A 121 0.51 2.64 -0.31
N ARG A 122 0.71 3.79 -0.95
CA ARG A 122 -0.39 4.55 -1.54
C ARG A 122 -1.18 3.53 -2.38
N ARG A 123 -2.48 3.37 -2.12
CA ARG A 123 -3.31 2.48 -2.95
C ARG A 123 -3.46 3.17 -4.31
N VAL A 124 -3.35 2.40 -5.39
CA VAL A 124 -3.60 2.91 -6.72
C VAL A 124 -5.11 2.99 -6.89
N SER A 125 -5.59 4.16 -7.25
CA SER A 125 -6.93 4.40 -7.77
C SER A 125 -6.82 5.26 -9.02
N VAL A 126 -7.89 5.32 -9.80
CA VAL A 126 -7.94 6.19 -10.98
C VAL A 126 -7.61 7.65 -10.61
N ASP A 127 -8.11 8.15 -9.48
CA ASP A 127 -7.89 9.54 -9.04
C ASP A 127 -6.48 9.82 -8.52
N THR A 128 -5.78 8.80 -8.03
CA THR A 128 -4.45 8.95 -7.44
C THR A 128 -3.33 8.63 -8.42
N LEU A 129 -3.63 7.89 -9.50
CA LEU A 129 -2.68 7.47 -10.52
C LEU A 129 -2.20 8.66 -11.35
N GLY A 130 -0.90 8.97 -11.27
CA GLY A 130 -0.24 9.88 -12.19
C GLY A 130 0.18 9.16 -13.46
N ALA A 131 0.99 8.11 -13.29
CA ALA A 131 1.42 7.24 -14.38
C ALA A 131 1.73 5.83 -13.86
N TRP A 132 1.52 4.82 -14.71
CA TRP A 132 2.11 3.51 -14.51
C TRP A 132 3.62 3.57 -14.69
N VAL A 133 4.33 2.63 -14.07
CA VAL A 133 5.77 2.45 -14.27
C VAL A 133 6.05 1.00 -14.65
N ILE A 134 6.61 0.83 -15.84
CA ILE A 134 7.10 -0.46 -16.32
C ILE A 134 8.60 -0.53 -16.10
N LYS A 135 9.03 -1.53 -15.34
CA LYS A 135 10.44 -1.77 -15.04
C LYS A 135 11.05 -2.75 -16.03
N CYS A 136 12.24 -2.41 -16.51
CA CYS A 136 13.13 -3.28 -17.26
C CYS A 136 14.39 -3.59 -16.44
N ASN A 137 14.81 -4.85 -16.45
CA ASN A 137 16.12 -5.27 -15.97
C ASN A 137 16.95 -5.68 -17.20
N PRO A 138 18.03 -4.94 -17.55
CA PRO A 138 18.86 -5.24 -18.71
C PRO A 138 19.45 -6.66 -18.70
N ALA A 139 19.66 -7.26 -17.53
CA ALA A 139 20.13 -8.64 -17.40
C ALA A 139 19.10 -9.69 -17.86
N ARG A 140 17.82 -9.31 -18.01
CA ARG A 140 16.72 -10.18 -18.47
C ARG A 140 16.15 -9.75 -19.81
N THR A 141 16.25 -8.47 -20.14
CA THR A 141 15.69 -7.91 -21.37
C THR A 141 16.68 -6.91 -21.93
N ALA A 142 17.32 -7.25 -23.04
CA ALA A 142 18.29 -6.39 -23.71
C ALA A 142 17.68 -5.02 -24.04
N ILE A 143 18.43 -3.96 -23.73
CA ILE A 143 17.99 -2.57 -23.89
C ILE A 143 18.61 -1.93 -25.14
N GLU A 144 19.72 -2.46 -25.64
CA GLU A 144 20.47 -1.94 -26.78
C GLU A 144 19.60 -1.83 -28.05
N PRO A 145 18.74 -2.81 -28.40
CA PRO A 145 17.85 -2.66 -29.54
C PRO A 145 16.81 -1.55 -29.34
N MET A 146 16.34 -1.34 -28.11
CA MET A 146 15.39 -0.27 -27.79
C MET A 146 16.05 1.10 -27.91
N VAL A 147 17.29 1.22 -27.43
CA VAL A 147 18.10 2.44 -27.56
C VAL A 147 18.33 2.77 -29.04
N ALA A 148 18.67 1.78 -29.86
CA ALA A 148 18.86 1.97 -31.30
C ALA A 148 17.57 2.37 -32.02
N ALA A 149 16.42 1.82 -31.61
CA ALA A 149 15.11 2.18 -32.15
C ALA A 149 14.56 3.51 -31.64
N GLY A 150 15.05 4.00 -30.49
CA GLY A 150 14.51 5.18 -29.82
C GLY A 150 13.19 4.93 -29.09
N GLU A 151 12.76 3.67 -28.92
CA GLU A 151 11.52 3.30 -28.25
C GLU A 151 11.59 1.91 -27.59
N THR A 152 10.72 1.64 -26.62
CA THR A 152 10.62 0.34 -25.96
C THR A 152 9.91 -0.71 -26.84
N LYS A 153 9.99 -1.99 -26.44
CA LYS A 153 9.08 -3.02 -26.98
C LYS A 153 7.60 -2.61 -26.80
N PRO A 154 6.71 -2.98 -27.74
CA PRO A 154 5.31 -2.57 -27.70
C PRO A 154 4.47 -3.30 -26.64
N HIS A 155 4.97 -4.39 -26.07
CA HIS A 155 4.25 -5.17 -25.05
C HIS A 155 5.17 -5.51 -23.88
N TRP A 156 4.64 -5.40 -22.66
CA TRP A 156 5.39 -5.67 -21.43
C TRP A 156 4.60 -6.53 -20.46
N CYS A 157 5.28 -7.51 -19.85
CA CYS A 157 4.65 -8.37 -18.85
C CYS A 157 4.30 -7.57 -17.58
N VAL A 158 3.10 -7.82 -17.08
CA VAL A 158 2.57 -7.32 -15.82
C VAL A 158 2.05 -8.49 -15.00
N ALA A 159 2.15 -8.42 -13.68
CA ALA A 159 1.54 -9.41 -12.81
C ALA A 159 0.02 -9.28 -12.83
N ASP A 160 -0.68 -10.40 -12.85
CA ASP A 160 -2.13 -10.44 -12.65
C ASP A 160 -2.44 -10.13 -11.18
N ASN A 161 -2.89 -8.90 -10.91
CA ASN A 161 -3.27 -8.43 -9.58
C ASN A 161 -4.25 -7.27 -9.69
N TYR A 162 -4.65 -6.68 -8.56
CA TYR A 162 -5.63 -5.58 -8.60
C TYR A 162 -5.19 -4.38 -9.45
N ARG A 163 -3.89 -4.10 -9.56
CA ARG A 163 -3.37 -2.95 -10.30
C ARG A 163 -3.46 -3.14 -11.81
N SER A 164 -3.15 -4.35 -12.31
CA SER A 164 -3.30 -4.62 -13.73
C SER A 164 -4.76 -4.43 -14.16
N ARG A 165 -5.73 -4.78 -13.31
CA ARG A 165 -7.16 -4.57 -13.55
C ARG A 165 -7.59 -3.09 -13.60
N LEU A 166 -6.74 -2.15 -13.19
CA LEU A 166 -6.98 -0.70 -13.29
C LEU A 166 -6.35 -0.07 -14.54
N ILE A 167 -5.60 -0.84 -15.32
CA ILE A 167 -4.95 -0.34 -16.55
C ILE A 167 -6.01 -0.14 -17.62
N THR A 168 -6.04 1.06 -18.19
CA THR A 168 -6.90 1.40 -19.34
C THR A 168 -6.07 2.10 -20.43
N PRO A 169 -6.47 1.97 -21.71
CA PRO A 169 -5.85 2.72 -22.79
C PRO A 169 -5.83 4.23 -22.53
N GLY A 170 -4.80 4.91 -23.04
CA GLY A 170 -4.60 6.36 -22.91
C GLY A 170 -3.91 6.79 -21.62
N GLN A 171 -3.89 5.93 -20.58
CA GLN A 171 -3.17 6.21 -19.33
C GLN A 171 -1.67 6.38 -19.58
N ARG A 172 -1.07 7.24 -18.78
CA ARG A 172 0.35 7.58 -18.82
C ARG A 172 1.21 6.43 -18.31
N VAL A 173 2.35 6.19 -18.94
CA VAL A 173 3.33 5.18 -18.53
C VAL A 173 4.75 5.72 -18.61
N LEU A 174 5.55 5.41 -17.60
CA LEU A 174 6.99 5.68 -17.52
C LEU A 174 7.77 4.37 -17.67
N PHE A 175 8.92 4.44 -18.33
CA PHE A 175 9.83 3.32 -18.47
C PHE A 175 11.02 3.45 -17.55
N TRP A 176 11.16 2.52 -16.61
CA TRP A 176 12.22 2.52 -15.60
C TRP A 176 13.24 1.42 -15.88
N VAL A 177 14.49 1.80 -16.13
CA VAL A 177 15.60 0.83 -16.23
C VAL A 177 16.24 0.67 -14.86
N SER A 178 16.17 -0.56 -14.34
CA SER A 178 16.82 -0.99 -13.10
C SER A 178 18.26 -1.46 -13.39
N ALA A 179 18.96 -2.04 -12.40
CA ALA A 179 20.23 -2.79 -12.54
C ALA A 179 21.24 -2.27 -13.60
N HIS A 180 21.35 -0.95 -13.77
CA HIS A 180 22.16 -0.27 -14.77
C HIS A 180 22.88 0.92 -14.12
N ALA A 181 24.05 1.31 -14.64
CA ALA A 181 24.82 2.43 -14.11
C ALA A 181 23.98 3.73 -14.10
N LEU A 182 23.24 3.96 -15.18
CA LEU A 182 22.26 5.04 -15.32
C LEU A 182 20.83 4.59 -14.99
N ARG A 183 20.65 3.80 -13.92
CA ARG A 183 19.29 3.40 -13.49
C ARG A 183 18.39 4.62 -13.29
N GLY A 184 17.14 4.56 -13.73
CA GLY A 184 16.24 5.71 -13.72
C GLY A 184 15.12 5.61 -14.74
N PHE A 185 14.49 6.74 -15.05
CA PHE A 185 13.49 6.84 -16.11
C PHE A 185 14.16 7.06 -17.47
N TRP A 186 13.90 6.17 -18.41
CA TRP A 186 14.50 6.17 -19.75
C TRP A 186 13.52 6.55 -20.84
N GLY A 187 12.22 6.55 -20.55
CA GLY A 187 11.20 6.91 -21.52
C GLY A 187 9.86 7.20 -20.85
N ALA A 188 8.97 7.83 -21.61
CA ALA A 188 7.61 8.13 -21.17
C ALA A 188 6.65 8.13 -22.37
N GLY A 189 5.43 7.65 -22.14
CA GLY A 189 4.45 7.45 -23.20
C GLY A 189 3.09 7.01 -22.69
N ARG A 190 2.39 6.16 -23.44
CA ARG A 190 0.99 5.79 -23.15
C ARG A 190 0.72 4.29 -23.28
N ILE A 191 -0.25 3.83 -22.49
CA ILE A 191 -0.92 2.55 -22.71
C ILE A 191 -1.75 2.66 -23.99
N THR A 192 -1.55 1.74 -24.93
CA THR A 192 -2.16 1.83 -26.27
C THR A 192 -3.35 0.90 -26.47
N GLY A 193 -3.55 -0.08 -25.60
CA GLY A 193 -4.60 -1.08 -25.74
C GLY A 193 -4.97 -1.75 -24.42
N GLU A 194 -5.95 -2.63 -24.48
CA GLU A 194 -6.34 -3.48 -23.36
C GLU A 194 -5.27 -4.52 -23.05
N LEU A 195 -5.33 -5.09 -21.85
CA LEU A 195 -4.42 -6.16 -21.45
C LEU A 195 -4.60 -7.38 -22.35
N LEU A 196 -3.47 -7.94 -22.77
CA LEU A 196 -3.40 -9.15 -23.58
C LEU A 196 -2.95 -10.31 -22.70
N VAL A 197 -3.43 -11.52 -23.00
CA VAL A 197 -2.88 -12.75 -22.43
C VAL A 197 -2.10 -13.45 -23.53
N ASP A 198 -0.81 -13.67 -23.29
CA ASP A 198 0.11 -14.33 -24.21
C ASP A 198 0.90 -15.39 -23.44
N ASP A 199 0.77 -16.65 -23.86
CA ASP A 199 1.32 -17.84 -23.18
C ASP A 199 1.05 -17.85 -21.65
N GLY A 200 -0.19 -17.53 -21.26
CA GLY A 200 -0.60 -17.44 -19.86
C GLY A 200 -0.02 -16.25 -19.09
N THR A 201 0.76 -15.39 -19.73
CA THR A 201 1.34 -14.18 -19.15
C THR A 201 0.53 -12.95 -19.56
N LEU A 202 0.16 -12.14 -18.57
CA LEU A 202 -0.55 -10.88 -18.81
C LEU A 202 0.44 -9.82 -19.33
N GLN A 203 0.14 -9.23 -20.48
CA GLN A 203 0.94 -8.20 -21.12
C GLN A 203 0.14 -6.90 -21.31
N VAL A 204 0.80 -5.77 -21.17
CA VAL A 204 0.23 -4.45 -21.43
C VAL A 204 0.79 -3.87 -22.73
N PRO A 205 -0.08 -3.48 -23.69
CA PRO A 205 0.35 -2.74 -24.88
C PRO A 205 0.72 -1.30 -24.53
N VAL A 206 1.88 -0.85 -25.00
CA VAL A 206 2.41 0.49 -24.75
C VAL A 206 3.08 1.06 -25.98
N HIS A 207 3.12 2.39 -26.04
CA HIS A 207 4.04 3.12 -26.90
C HIS A 207 4.85 4.07 -26.01
N ILE A 208 6.15 3.81 -25.89
CA ILE A 208 7.06 4.55 -25.00
C ILE A 208 8.34 4.93 -25.76
N PRO A 209 8.40 6.16 -26.29
CA PRO A 209 9.65 6.75 -26.76
C PRO A 209 10.69 6.84 -25.65
N LEU A 210 11.95 6.60 -26.00
CA LEU A 210 13.08 6.78 -25.11
C LEU A 210 13.60 8.22 -25.17
N PHE A 211 14.11 8.70 -24.04
CA PHE A 211 14.80 9.97 -23.93
C PHE A 211 16.21 9.88 -24.52
N ALA A 212 16.74 11.02 -24.99
CA ALA A 212 18.15 11.12 -25.37
C ALA A 212 19.07 10.83 -24.17
N GLU A 213 18.71 11.33 -22.99
CA GLU A 213 19.41 11.05 -21.73
C GLU A 213 18.42 10.60 -20.64
N PRO A 214 18.75 9.55 -19.86
CA PRO A 214 17.91 9.11 -18.76
C PRO A 214 17.83 10.09 -17.59
N VAL A 215 16.64 10.20 -16.99
CA VAL A 215 16.47 10.86 -15.68
C VAL A 215 16.86 9.87 -14.59
N THR A 216 18.07 10.01 -14.07
CA THR A 216 18.66 9.02 -13.16
C THR A 216 17.95 8.95 -11.81
N ALA A 217 17.98 7.76 -11.17
CA ALA A 217 17.48 7.56 -9.81
C ALA A 217 18.15 8.50 -8.79
N ALA A 218 19.42 8.85 -9.01
CA ALA A 218 20.13 9.82 -8.19
C ALA A 218 19.56 11.23 -8.35
N GLY A 219 19.32 11.66 -9.60
CA GLY A 219 18.64 12.92 -9.91
C GLY A 219 17.24 13.00 -9.28
N VAL A 220 16.44 11.95 -9.43
CA VAL A 220 15.10 11.87 -8.82
C VAL A 220 15.16 11.93 -7.28
N SER A 221 16.12 11.24 -6.67
CA SER A 221 16.26 11.19 -5.20
C SER A 221 16.77 12.50 -4.58
N SER A 222 17.28 13.42 -5.39
CA SER A 222 17.64 14.78 -4.93
C SER A 222 16.41 15.54 -4.42
N VAL A 223 15.23 15.28 -5.00
CA VAL A 223 13.93 15.82 -4.55
C VAL A 223 13.43 15.03 -3.34
N PRO A 224 13.34 15.62 -2.13
CA PRO A 224 13.00 14.88 -0.90
C PRO A 224 11.68 14.10 -0.98
N GLN A 225 10.67 14.67 -1.65
CA GLN A 225 9.34 14.10 -1.83
C GLN A 225 9.35 12.85 -2.73
N LEU A 226 10.35 12.68 -3.59
CA LEU A 226 10.47 11.55 -4.52
C LEU A 226 11.32 10.40 -3.97
N ARG A 227 11.98 10.56 -2.81
CA ARG A 227 12.79 9.50 -2.19
C ARG A 227 11.99 8.25 -1.81
N SER A 228 10.66 8.37 -1.71
CA SER A 228 9.75 7.27 -1.38
C SER A 228 9.06 6.63 -2.58
N LEU A 229 9.44 6.98 -3.82
CA LEU A 229 8.89 6.35 -5.02
C LEU A 229 8.96 4.83 -4.93
N GLU A 230 7.92 4.16 -5.41
CA GLU A 230 7.79 2.71 -5.26
C GLU A 230 8.94 1.94 -5.93
N VAL A 231 9.40 2.41 -7.10
CA VAL A 231 10.55 1.84 -7.81
C VAL A 231 11.87 1.95 -7.04
N LEU A 232 11.99 2.91 -6.12
CA LEU A 232 13.14 3.07 -5.24
C LEU A 232 13.00 2.25 -3.95
N ARG A 233 11.82 2.30 -3.32
CA ARG A 233 11.54 1.65 -2.03
C ARG A 233 11.34 0.14 -2.16
N SER A 234 10.85 -0.33 -3.31
CA SER A 234 10.49 -1.73 -3.55
C SER A 234 10.97 -2.19 -4.93
N PRO A 235 12.30 -2.19 -5.18
CA PRO A 235 12.87 -2.50 -6.50
C PRO A 235 12.55 -3.92 -6.97
N GLN A 236 12.30 -4.86 -6.06
CA GLN A 236 11.95 -6.26 -6.36
C GLN A 236 10.47 -6.50 -6.67
N GLN A 237 9.61 -5.49 -6.55
CA GLN A 237 8.18 -5.64 -6.83
C GLN A 237 7.93 -5.92 -8.32
N SER A 238 7.02 -6.83 -8.67
CA SER A 238 6.67 -7.06 -10.08
C SER A 238 6.03 -5.82 -10.72
N ASN A 239 6.07 -5.74 -12.06
CA ASN A 239 5.23 -4.79 -12.78
C ASN A 239 3.74 -5.12 -12.57
N PRO A 240 2.84 -4.13 -12.60
CA PRO A 240 3.13 -2.72 -12.78
C PRO A 240 3.47 -2.05 -11.44
N SER A 241 4.49 -1.20 -11.47
CA SER A 241 4.68 -0.16 -10.45
C SER A 241 3.97 1.12 -10.92
N TRP A 242 4.02 2.20 -10.16
CA TRP A 242 3.27 3.41 -10.45
C TRP A 242 3.85 4.63 -9.73
N VAL A 243 3.43 5.81 -10.16
CA VAL A 243 3.63 7.08 -9.47
C VAL A 243 2.28 7.78 -9.30
N SER A 244 2.11 8.47 -8.18
CA SER A 244 0.90 9.25 -7.92
C SER A 244 0.87 10.55 -8.73
N VAL A 245 -0.30 11.18 -8.85
CA VAL A 245 -0.46 12.50 -9.51
C VAL A 245 0.53 13.53 -8.95
N ALA A 246 0.68 13.59 -7.62
CA ALA A 246 1.59 14.51 -6.95
C ALA A 246 3.08 14.19 -7.21
N GLU A 247 3.43 12.91 -7.33
CA GLU A 247 4.80 12.51 -7.68
C GLU A 247 5.08 12.79 -9.16
N LEU A 248 4.12 12.51 -10.05
CA LEU A 248 4.24 12.80 -11.47
C LEU A 248 4.45 14.30 -11.73
N ALA A 249 3.71 15.17 -11.05
CA ALA A 249 3.87 16.62 -11.18
C ALA A 249 5.28 17.12 -10.80
N LEU A 250 6.00 16.38 -9.95
CA LEU A 250 7.40 16.68 -9.59
C LEU A 250 8.40 16.03 -10.55
N ILE A 251 8.03 14.91 -11.17
CA ILE A 251 8.87 14.19 -12.16
C ILE A 251 8.80 14.88 -13.52
N GLU A 252 7.62 15.33 -13.97
CA GLU A 252 7.40 15.92 -15.29
C GLU A 252 8.38 17.05 -15.65
N PRO A 253 8.69 18.02 -14.77
CA PRO A 253 9.68 19.06 -15.05
C PRO A 253 11.11 18.54 -15.23
N MET A 254 11.41 17.32 -14.75
CA MET A 254 12.69 16.66 -14.93
C MET A 254 12.78 15.89 -16.26
N LEU A 255 11.64 15.62 -16.92
CA LEU A 255 11.60 14.82 -18.14
C LEU A 255 11.98 15.68 -19.37
N PRO A 256 12.79 15.16 -20.31
CA PRO A 256 13.25 15.94 -21.48
C PRO A 256 12.16 16.28 -22.50
N LEU A 257 11.00 15.59 -22.46
CA LEU A 257 9.90 15.74 -23.40
C LEU A 257 8.58 15.88 -22.63
N ARG A 258 7.62 16.63 -23.20
CA ARG A 258 6.22 16.66 -22.73
C ARG A 258 5.40 15.62 -23.51
N TRP A 259 4.55 14.87 -22.80
CA TRP A 259 3.87 13.66 -23.31
C TRP A 259 2.46 13.47 -22.72
#